data_AF-A0A935B8H0-F1
#
_entry.id   AF-A0A935B8H0-F1
#
_cell.length_a   1.000
_cell.length_b   1.000
_cell.length_c   1.000
_cell.angle_alpha   90.00
_cell.angle_beta   90.00
_cell.angle_gamma   90.00
#
_symmetry.space_group_name_H-M   'P 1'
#
loop_
_entity.id
_entity.type
_entity.pdbx_description
1 polymer ?
#
loop_
_entity_poly.entity_id
_entity_poly.type
_entity_poly.pdbx_seq_one_letter_code
_entity_poly.pdbx_strand_id
1 'polypeptide(L)'
;MSANKAKNSKPELLLRRSLWHTNLRGYRLHHRICLGPSTHHSSLVTRHSSVRPDITFARKKLAIFVHGCFWHRCPIRIAERAVGDI
;
A
#
# COMPACT_ATOMS: atom_id res chain seq x y z
N MET A 1 -21.39 -2.90 -5.75
CA MET A 1 -19.98 -2.62 -5.36
C MET A 1 -19.03 -3.16 -6.45
N SER A 2 -18.81 -2.41 -7.54
CA SER A 2 -18.09 -2.92 -8.74
C SER A 2 -16.85 -2.08 -9.14
N ALA A 3 -16.71 -0.87 -8.61
CA ALA A 3 -15.67 0.08 -9.05
C ALA A 3 -14.28 -0.11 -8.41
N ASN A 4 -14.16 -0.92 -7.35
CA ASN A 4 -12.88 -1.07 -6.63
C ASN A 4 -12.12 -2.29 -7.15
N LYS A 5 -11.18 -2.05 -8.07
CA LYS A 5 -10.35 -3.11 -8.64
C LYS A 5 -9.36 -3.63 -7.60
N ALA A 6 -9.21 -4.96 -7.52
CA ALA A 6 -8.25 -5.60 -6.62
C ALA A 6 -6.77 -5.35 -7.01
N LYS A 7 -6.50 -4.97 -8.27
CA LYS A 7 -5.17 -4.71 -8.84
C LYS A 7 -5.24 -3.63 -9.91
N ASN A 8 -4.11 -3.02 -10.24
CA ASN A 8 -3.99 -1.94 -11.23
C ASN A 8 -4.96 -0.79 -10.93
N SER A 9 -5.08 -0.42 -9.66
CA SER A 9 -5.86 0.75 -9.28
C SER A 9 -5.23 2.01 -9.89
N LYS A 10 -6.02 3.06 -10.10
CA LYS A 10 -5.50 4.35 -10.58
C LYS A 10 -4.28 4.85 -9.77
N PRO A 11 -4.31 4.87 -8.41
CA PRO A 11 -3.15 5.30 -7.64
C PRO A 11 -1.94 4.35 -7.81
N GLU A 12 -2.16 3.05 -7.91
CA GLU A 12 -1.07 2.08 -8.16
C GLU A 12 -0.40 2.33 -9.53
N LEU A 13 -1.19 2.55 -10.59
CA LEU A 13 -0.68 2.84 -11.93
C LEU A 13 0.07 4.17 -11.98
N LEU A 14 -0.44 5.22 -11.32
CA LEU A 14 0.24 6.51 -11.23
C LEU A 14 1.57 6.40 -10.49
N LEU A 15 1.60 5.67 -9.37
CA LEU A 15 2.83 5.40 -8.64
C LEU A 15 3.85 4.66 -9.52
N ARG A 16 3.41 3.62 -10.24
CA ARG A 16 4.28 2.88 -11.16
C ARG A 16 4.85 3.78 -12.26
N ARG A 17 4.04 4.64 -12.87
CA ARG A 17 4.51 5.61 -13.87
C ARG A 17 5.56 6.55 -13.26
N SER A 18 5.30 7.11 -12.08
CA SER A 18 6.24 8.00 -11.39
C SER A 18 7.57 7.32 -11.06
N LEU A 19 7.55 6.07 -10.58
CA LEU A 19 8.76 5.27 -10.35
C LEU A 19 9.56 5.05 -11.64
N TRP A 20 8.88 4.84 -12.77
CA TRP A 20 9.53 4.75 -14.07
C TRP A 20 10.20 6.06 -14.50
N HIS A 21 9.50 7.18 -14.36
CA HIS A 21 10.03 8.51 -14.72
C HIS A 21 11.21 8.93 -13.85
N THR A 22 11.21 8.53 -12.57
CA THR A 22 12.33 8.79 -11.62
C THR A 22 13.46 7.76 -11.73
N ASN A 23 13.42 6.88 -12.73
CA ASN A 23 14.39 5.82 -12.97
C ASN A 23 14.57 4.82 -11.80
N LEU A 24 13.58 4.73 -10.91
CA LEU A 24 13.52 3.76 -9.82
C LEU A 24 12.98 2.41 -10.34
N ARG A 25 13.84 1.70 -11.08
CA ARG A 25 13.54 0.41 -11.71
C ARG A 25 13.84 -0.79 -10.80
N GLY A 26 13.45 -1.99 -11.26
CA GLY A 26 13.77 -3.26 -10.60
C GLY A 26 12.88 -3.61 -9.41
N TYR A 27 11.72 -2.95 -9.28
CA TYR A 27 10.70 -3.36 -8.33
C TYR A 27 9.90 -4.57 -8.84
N ARG A 28 9.36 -5.35 -7.91
CA ARG A 28 8.45 -6.46 -8.15
C ARG A 28 7.06 -6.10 -7.65
N LEU A 29 6.04 -6.53 -8.38
CA LEU A 29 4.65 -6.32 -8.02
C LEU A 29 4.11 -7.51 -7.23
N HIS A 30 3.31 -7.25 -6.20
CA HIS A 30 2.61 -8.28 -5.40
C HIS A 30 3.50 -9.45 -4.95
N HIS A 31 4.77 -9.17 -4.68
CA HIS A 31 5.72 -10.20 -4.26
C HIS A 31 5.34 -10.70 -2.87
N ARG A 32 5.14 -12.01 -2.73
CA ARG A 32 4.80 -12.61 -1.44
C ARG A 32 6.04 -12.60 -0.56
N ILE A 33 5.95 -11.92 0.57
CA ILE A 33 6.98 -11.89 1.60
C ILE A 33 6.47 -12.74 2.76
N CYS A 34 7.19 -13.81 3.08
CA CYS A 34 6.97 -14.60 4.29
C CYS A 34 7.78 -13.95 5.40
N LEU A 35 7.08 -13.39 6.38
CA LEU A 35 7.65 -12.80 7.58
C LEU A 35 7.64 -13.85 8.68
N GLY A 36 8.78 -13.97 9.36
CA GLY A 36 8.90 -14.77 10.58
C GLY A 36 7.93 -14.32 11.67
N PRO A 37 7.85 -15.06 12.78
CA PRO A 37 7.06 -14.65 13.94
C PRO A 37 7.43 -13.23 14.37
N SER A 38 6.45 -12.35 14.57
CA SER A 38 6.67 -10.95 14.92
C SER A 38 5.79 -10.52 16.08
N THR A 39 6.37 -9.91 17.11
CA THR A 39 5.68 -9.48 18.34
C THR A 39 5.05 -8.09 18.27
N HIS A 40 5.18 -7.38 17.14
CA HIS A 40 4.77 -5.98 16.99
C HIS A 40 3.27 -5.74 16.69
N HIS A 41 2.46 -6.80 16.52
CA HIS A 41 1.01 -6.66 16.34
C HIS A 41 0.30 -7.19 17.60
N SER A 42 -0.46 -6.29 18.25
CA SER A 42 -1.10 -6.28 19.58
C SER A 42 -1.73 -7.55 20.20
N SER A 43 -1.62 -8.75 19.64
CA SER A 43 -2.12 -9.96 20.27
C SER A 43 -1.39 -11.19 19.73
N LEU A 44 -0.43 -11.71 20.50
CA LEU A 44 0.23 -13.02 20.37
C LEU A 44 0.26 -13.62 18.94
N VAL A 45 1.13 -13.08 18.06
CA VAL A 45 1.34 -13.68 16.73
C VAL A 45 2.50 -14.71 16.81
N THR A 46 2.15 -15.96 17.13
CA THR A 46 3.09 -17.11 17.20
C THR A 46 3.30 -17.80 15.84
N ARG A 47 2.86 -17.20 14.72
CA ARG A 47 2.85 -17.87 13.40
C ARG A 47 3.52 -17.01 12.34
N HIS A 48 4.15 -17.66 11.36
CA HIS A 48 4.65 -17.01 10.14
C HIS A 48 3.49 -16.27 9.45
N SER A 49 3.69 -15.00 9.13
CA SER A 49 2.71 -14.18 8.42
C SER A 49 3.17 -13.97 6.98
N SER A 50 2.25 -14.06 6.03
CA SER A 50 2.54 -13.77 4.63
C SER A 50 1.87 -12.47 4.22
N VAL A 51 2.67 -11.50 3.78
CA VAL A 51 2.17 -10.23 3.23
C VAL A 51 2.46 -10.15 1.74
N ARG A 52 1.63 -9.39 1.00
CA ARG A 52 1.81 -9.11 -0.42
C ARG A 52 1.70 -7.60 -0.65
N PRO A 53 2.82 -6.87 -0.52
CA PRO A 53 2.84 -5.44 -0.84
C PRO A 53 2.59 -5.22 -2.32
N ASP A 54 2.01 -4.07 -2.68
CA ASP A 54 1.73 -3.74 -4.08
C ASP A 54 3.03 -3.60 -4.88
N ILE A 55 4.03 -2.94 -4.29
CA ILE A 55 5.35 -2.74 -4.88
C ILE A 55 6.43 -3.14 -3.87
N THR A 56 7.44 -3.86 -4.34
CA THR A 56 8.55 -4.35 -3.52
C THR A 56 9.90 -4.13 -4.20
N PHE A 57 10.87 -3.60 -3.46
CA PHE A 57 12.26 -3.49 -3.88
C PHE A 57 13.11 -4.44 -3.04
N ALA A 58 13.29 -5.67 -3.51
CA ALA A 58 14.05 -6.70 -2.78
C ALA A 58 15.47 -6.25 -2.43
N ARG A 59 16.18 -5.63 -3.39
CA ARG A 59 17.55 -5.12 -3.18
C ARG A 59 17.63 -4.00 -2.16
N LYS A 60 16.60 -3.15 -2.07
CA LYS A 60 16.53 -2.01 -1.15
C LYS A 60 15.82 -2.35 0.15
N LYS A 61 15.36 -3.60 0.32
CA LYS A 61 14.53 -4.06 1.45
C LYS A 61 13.33 -3.14 1.75
N LEU A 62 12.71 -2.59 0.70
CA LEU A 62 11.59 -1.65 0.81
C LEU A 62 10.29 -2.28 0.27
N ALA A 63 9.20 -2.16 1.03
CA ALA A 63 7.86 -2.59 0.65
C ALA A 63 6.88 -1.41 0.71
N ILE A 64 6.05 -1.26 -0.32
CA ILE A 64 5.10 -0.16 -0.45
C ILE A 64 3.69 -0.75 -0.59
N PHE A 65 2.77 -0.25 0.23
CA PHE A 65 1.35 -0.57 0.20
C PHE A 65 0.54 0.63 -0.25
N VAL A 66 -0.35 0.45 -1.22
CA VAL A 66 -1.20 1.49 -1.79
C VAL A 66 -2.62 1.27 -1.31
N HIS A 67 -2.98 1.95 -0.22
CA HIS A 67 -4.33 1.87 0.35
C HIS A 67 -5.19 3.07 -0.06
N GLY A 68 -6.44 2.80 -0.38
CA GLY A 68 -7.43 3.85 -0.63
C GLY A 68 -8.00 4.40 0.68
N CYS A 69 -8.11 5.72 0.78
CA CYS A 69 -8.64 6.42 1.96
C CYS A 69 -10.08 6.03 2.34
N PHE A 70 -10.85 5.41 1.43
CA PHE A 70 -12.26 5.07 1.64
C PHE A 70 -12.47 4.13 2.84
N TRP A 71 -11.61 3.12 3.00
CA TRP A 71 -11.75 2.11 4.08
C TRP A 71 -11.12 2.55 5.40
N HIS A 72 -10.16 3.48 5.35
CA HIS A 72 -9.38 3.90 6.52
C HIS A 72 -9.82 5.23 7.14
N ARG A 73 -10.89 5.86 6.62
CA ARG A 73 -11.37 7.17 7.09
C ARG A 73 -10.23 8.18 7.23
N CYS A 74 -9.37 8.31 6.22
CA CYS A 74 -8.21 9.19 6.33
C CYS A 74 -8.63 10.61 6.72
N PRO A 75 -7.95 11.23 7.70
CA PRO A 75 -8.34 12.53 8.24
C PRO A 75 -8.34 13.64 7.17
N ILE A 76 -7.51 13.51 6.14
CA ILE A 76 -7.41 14.46 5.02
C ILE A 76 -8.76 14.72 4.33
N ARG A 77 -9.62 13.69 4.19
CA ARG A 77 -10.93 13.82 3.54
C ARG A 77 -12.07 14.23 4.50
N ILE A 78 -11.83 14.15 5.80
CA ILE A 78 -12.74 14.69 6.81
C ILE A 78 -12.55 16.22 6.87
N ALA A 79 -11.31 16.69 6.82
CA ALA A 79 -10.99 18.12 6.85
C ALA A 79 -11.49 18.88 5.61
N GLU A 80 -11.38 18.31 4.41
CA GLU A 80 -11.85 18.96 3.16
C GLU A 80 -13.36 19.23 3.12
N ARG A 81 -14.15 18.48 3.89
CA ARG A 81 -15.61 18.68 4.00
C ARG A 81 -16.00 19.69 5.08
N ALA A 82 -15.05 20.10 5.92
CA ALA A 82 -15.27 21.09 6.98
C ALA A 82 -14.84 22.51 6.60
N VAL A 83 -14.13 22.68 5.47
CA VAL A 83 -13.55 23.98 5.04
C VAL A 83 -14.19 24.50 3.75
N GLY A 84 -15.26 23.84 3.26
CA GLY A 84 -15.89 24.14 1.97
C GLY A 84 -17.16 24.99 2.00
N ASP A 85 -17.53 25.62 3.13
CA ASP A 85 -18.76 26.42 3.29
C ASP A 85 -18.49 27.80 3.92
N ILE A 86 -17.58 28.60 3.34
CA ILE A 86 -17.48 30.06 3.55
C ILE A 86 -17.23 30.74 2.21
#